data_AF-A0A1C4UAP7-F1
#
_entry.id   AF-A0A1C4UAP7-F1
#
_cell.length_a   1.000
_cell.length_b   1.000
_cell.length_c   1.000
_cell.angle_alpha   90.00
_cell.angle_beta   90.00
_cell.angle_gamma   90.00
#
_symmetry.space_group_name_H-M   'P 1'
#
loop_
_entity.id
_entity.type
_entity.pdbx_description
1 polymer ?
#
loop_
_entity_poly.entity_id
_entity_poly.type
_entity_poly.pdbx_seq_one_letter_code
_entity_poly.pdbx_strand_id
1 'polypeptide(L)'
;MSDHGHELAFGGFLTPSAGRPDQVVARAKLCEQVGLDLVTFQDHPYQPGFLDTWTLMSFVAAATSRITLAGNVLNLPLRQPVVLARSVASLDLLTGGRVELGLGAGAFWEAIEAVGGRRLSPGAAVDALDEGIRVIREVWDTDRRGMVRVEGEHYRVVGAKRGPAPAHPVRVWVGAYKPRMLRLVGRAADGWLPSLAYLPKGPAELPALNAVIDEAAAEGGRDPGAVRRLLNVTGSFSRSSGGFLDGPPEQWVEELAGLALDHGIATFILGSDEPRAVQLFAQEVAPAVRELVAAERTTPGSRARAVEEQLAAVEAGGSTALAVTPTPDPGVRLSPRRPWDESTRPVAPPAPAGHVYTPRGQAAGQHLVDVHDHLRQELAQVRDLLEQVKRGAVAPGAARAVLNEMTMRQNNWTLGAYCAAYCTVVTQHHGLEDNSIFPHLRQADAGLAAVLDRLEEEHVVIHGVVESVDRALVDLIREPGDFTALQAAVDLLTDTLLSHLSYEEREIVEPLARHGFYAGQL
;
A
#
# COMPACT_ATOMS: atom_id res chain seq x y z
N MET A 1 -10.87 27.17 8.21
CA MET A 1 -10.19 26.23 7.30
C MET A 1 -10.84 24.88 7.50
N SER A 2 -11.27 24.24 6.42
CA SER A 2 -11.84 22.87 6.39
C SER A 2 -10.77 21.79 6.53
N ASP A 3 -9.50 22.14 6.32
CA ASP A 3 -8.36 21.28 6.60
C ASP A 3 -8.22 21.05 8.11
N HIS A 4 -8.67 19.90 8.60
CA HIS A 4 -8.55 19.46 9.99
C HIS A 4 -7.12 19.05 10.38
N GLY A 5 -6.12 19.25 9.50
CA GLY A 5 -4.70 19.00 9.79
C GLY A 5 -4.35 17.51 9.90
N HIS A 6 -5.24 16.62 9.48
CA HIS A 6 -4.99 15.19 9.50
C HIS A 6 -3.80 14.81 8.60
N GLU A 7 -3.02 13.84 9.05
CA GLU A 7 -2.06 13.14 8.22
C GLU A 7 -2.80 12.48 7.05
N LEU A 8 -2.25 12.58 5.84
CA LEU A 8 -2.84 11.96 4.67
C LEU A 8 -2.62 10.44 4.67
N ALA A 9 -3.54 9.71 4.06
CA ALA A 9 -3.39 8.27 3.83
C ALA A 9 -3.90 7.92 2.43
N PHE A 10 -3.28 6.93 1.81
CA PHE A 10 -3.56 6.49 0.45
C PHE A 10 -3.75 4.98 0.44
N GLY A 11 -4.81 4.51 -0.20
CA GLY A 11 -5.15 3.09 -0.20
C GLY A 11 -5.69 2.55 -1.50
N GLY A 12 -5.80 1.23 -1.56
CA GLY A 12 -6.44 0.50 -2.65
C GLY A 12 -7.83 -0.01 -2.26
N PHE A 13 -8.77 0.03 -3.19
CA PHE A 13 -10.07 -0.62 -3.06
C PHE A 13 -10.19 -1.72 -4.13
N LEU A 14 -9.95 -2.95 -3.69
CA LEU A 14 -9.82 -4.12 -4.56
C LEU A 14 -11.14 -4.89 -4.67
N THR A 15 -11.40 -5.45 -5.86
CA THR A 15 -12.56 -6.33 -6.05
C THR A 15 -12.28 -7.69 -5.41
N PRO A 16 -13.13 -8.18 -4.50
CA PRO A 16 -12.95 -9.47 -3.84
C PRO A 16 -13.36 -10.65 -4.75
N SER A 17 -12.85 -10.71 -5.99
CA SER A 17 -13.26 -11.70 -6.98
C SER A 17 -12.96 -13.14 -6.56
N ALA A 18 -13.98 -13.99 -6.58
CA ALA A 18 -13.85 -15.43 -6.37
C ALA A 18 -13.35 -16.18 -7.62
N GLY A 19 -13.38 -15.53 -8.79
CA GLY A 19 -12.89 -16.14 -10.04
C GLY A 19 -11.37 -16.26 -10.10
N ARG A 20 -10.65 -15.35 -9.41
CA ARG A 20 -9.18 -15.30 -9.33
C ARG A 20 -8.74 -14.89 -7.92
N PRO A 21 -9.01 -15.71 -6.89
CA PRO A 21 -8.77 -15.34 -5.49
C PRO A 21 -7.28 -15.11 -5.20
N ASP A 22 -6.40 -15.85 -5.89
CA ASP A 22 -4.95 -15.67 -5.90
C ASP A 22 -4.55 -14.24 -6.28
N GLN A 23 -5.20 -13.67 -7.30
CA GLN A 23 -4.90 -12.33 -7.78
C GLN A 23 -5.33 -11.24 -6.81
N VAL A 24 -6.43 -11.44 -6.07
CA VAL A 24 -6.89 -10.47 -5.06
C VAL A 24 -5.84 -10.32 -3.95
N VAL A 25 -5.29 -11.46 -3.48
CA VAL A 25 -4.23 -11.46 -2.47
C VAL A 25 -2.94 -10.86 -3.03
N ALA A 26 -2.56 -11.20 -4.27
CA ALA A 26 -1.39 -10.63 -4.93
C ALA A 26 -1.50 -9.10 -5.07
N ARG A 27 -2.68 -8.57 -5.42
CA ARG A 27 -2.93 -7.12 -5.49
C ARG A 27 -2.86 -6.44 -4.13
N ALA A 28 -3.34 -7.09 -3.07
CA ALA A 28 -3.22 -6.55 -1.72
C ALA A 28 -1.75 -6.48 -1.27
N LYS A 29 -0.94 -7.49 -1.64
CA LYS A 29 0.52 -7.44 -1.45
C LYS A 29 1.15 -6.32 -2.27
N LEU A 30 0.74 -6.13 -3.52
CA LEU A 30 1.21 -5.01 -4.36
C LEU A 30 0.94 -3.67 -3.67
N CYS A 31 -0.26 -3.46 -3.12
CA CYS A 31 -0.58 -2.24 -2.38
C CYS A 31 0.41 -1.99 -1.23
N GLU A 32 0.78 -3.02 -0.46
CA GLU A 32 1.79 -2.91 0.60
C GLU A 32 3.19 -2.62 0.05
N GLN A 33 3.57 -3.28 -1.06
CA GLN A 33 4.88 -3.16 -1.68
C GLN A 33 5.12 -1.75 -2.25
N VAL A 34 4.10 -1.17 -2.89
CA VAL A 34 4.18 0.16 -3.50
C VAL A 34 3.96 1.29 -2.48
N GLY A 35 3.79 0.97 -1.21
CA GLY A 35 3.76 1.95 -0.12
C GLY A 35 2.38 2.54 0.20
N LEU A 36 1.28 1.89 -0.19
CA LEU A 36 -0.06 2.30 0.25
C LEU A 36 -0.29 1.96 1.73
N ASP A 37 -0.98 2.87 2.43
CA ASP A 37 -1.22 2.80 3.87
C ASP A 37 -2.31 1.78 4.23
N LEU A 38 -3.27 1.56 3.32
CA LEU A 38 -4.41 0.68 3.53
C LEU A 38 -4.89 -0.03 2.26
N VAL A 39 -5.49 -1.21 2.45
CA VAL A 39 -6.21 -1.94 1.42
C VAL A 39 -7.60 -2.29 1.92
N THR A 40 -8.58 -2.12 1.04
CA THR A 40 -9.99 -2.27 1.39
C THR A 40 -10.77 -3.12 0.41
N PHE A 41 -11.87 -3.71 0.89
CA PHE A 41 -12.66 -4.68 0.15
C PHE A 41 -14.16 -4.49 0.40
N GLN A 42 -14.98 -4.59 -0.64
CA GLN A 42 -16.43 -4.47 -0.52
C GLN A 42 -17.04 -5.72 0.09
N ASP A 43 -18.14 -5.58 0.83
CA ASP A 43 -18.85 -6.69 1.47
C ASP A 43 -20.24 -6.88 0.86
N HIS A 44 -20.33 -7.79 -0.10
CA HIS A 44 -21.59 -8.22 -0.71
C HIS A 44 -21.75 -9.74 -0.59
N PRO A 45 -22.09 -10.28 0.60
CA PRO A 45 -22.20 -11.74 0.82
C PRO A 45 -23.21 -12.44 -0.09
N TYR A 46 -24.16 -11.70 -0.66
CA TYR A 46 -25.15 -12.18 -1.62
C TYR A 46 -24.64 -12.23 -3.07
N GLN A 47 -23.42 -11.79 -3.34
CA GLN A 47 -22.87 -11.73 -4.70
C GLN A 47 -21.97 -12.96 -4.93
N PRO A 48 -22.44 -14.01 -5.64
CA PRO A 48 -21.72 -15.29 -5.75
C PRO A 48 -20.36 -15.20 -6.46
N GLY A 49 -20.10 -14.14 -7.22
CA GLY A 49 -18.80 -13.89 -7.83
C GLY A 49 -17.74 -13.37 -6.85
N PHE A 50 -18.09 -13.08 -5.60
CA PHE A 50 -17.17 -12.54 -4.60
C PHE A 50 -16.85 -13.53 -3.49
N LEU A 51 -15.63 -13.41 -2.96
CA LEU A 51 -15.22 -14.04 -1.71
C LEU A 51 -15.97 -13.40 -0.54
N ASP A 52 -16.16 -14.17 0.55
CA ASP A 52 -16.53 -13.55 1.83
C ASP A 52 -15.41 -12.60 2.27
N THR A 53 -15.78 -11.32 2.43
CA THR A 53 -14.84 -10.23 2.67
C THR A 53 -14.07 -10.39 3.96
N TRP A 54 -14.70 -10.90 5.03
CA TRP A 54 -14.02 -11.09 6.31
C TRP A 54 -12.99 -12.22 6.25
N THR A 55 -13.33 -13.31 5.57
CA THR A 55 -12.41 -14.42 5.29
C THR A 55 -11.23 -13.96 4.44
N LEU A 56 -11.50 -13.21 3.36
CA LEU A 56 -10.46 -12.62 2.52
C LEU A 56 -9.53 -11.69 3.32
N MET A 57 -10.09 -10.76 4.09
CA MET A 57 -9.30 -9.85 4.94
C MET A 57 -8.39 -10.62 5.90
N SER A 58 -8.91 -11.69 6.52
CA SER A 58 -8.11 -12.52 7.43
C SER A 58 -6.96 -13.22 6.71
N PHE A 59 -7.18 -13.67 5.47
CA PHE A 59 -6.15 -14.30 4.65
C PHE A 59 -5.09 -13.29 4.17
N VAL A 60 -5.52 -12.11 3.70
CA VAL A 60 -4.62 -11.02 3.31
C VAL A 60 -3.80 -10.55 4.49
N ALA A 61 -4.41 -10.40 5.67
CA ALA A 61 -3.73 -10.01 6.90
C ALA A 61 -2.57 -10.92 7.28
N ALA A 62 -2.71 -12.24 7.05
CA ALA A 62 -1.64 -13.21 7.25
C ALA A 62 -0.57 -13.18 6.16
N ALA A 63 -0.89 -12.61 5.00
CA ALA A 63 -0.02 -12.53 3.83
C ALA A 63 0.69 -11.16 3.68
N THR A 64 0.39 -10.21 4.57
CA THR A 64 0.95 -8.85 4.61
C THR A 64 1.41 -8.50 6.03
N SER A 65 2.26 -7.49 6.17
CA SER A 65 2.98 -7.20 7.42
C SER A 65 2.76 -5.81 8.00
N ARG A 66 2.40 -4.83 7.18
CA ARG A 66 2.35 -3.39 7.52
C ARG A 66 1.03 -2.73 7.13
N ILE A 67 0.46 -3.10 5.99
CA ILE A 67 -0.72 -2.44 5.43
C ILE A 67 -1.94 -2.62 6.34
N THR A 68 -2.71 -1.54 6.48
CA THR A 68 -4.00 -1.54 7.20
C THR A 68 -5.08 -2.20 6.36
N LEU A 69 -5.96 -2.99 6.97
CA LEU A 69 -7.06 -3.68 6.30
C LEU A 69 -8.41 -3.17 6.78
N ALA A 70 -9.33 -2.92 5.84
CA ALA A 70 -10.70 -2.53 6.18
C ALA A 70 -11.75 -3.09 5.21
N GLY A 71 -12.96 -3.29 5.70
CA GLY A 71 -14.13 -3.41 4.83
C GLY A 71 -14.54 -2.04 4.29
N ASN A 72 -14.98 -1.96 3.03
CA ASN A 72 -15.39 -0.72 2.37
C ASN A 72 -16.73 -0.89 1.64
N VAL A 73 -17.86 -0.86 2.35
CA VAL A 73 -17.99 -1.02 3.82
C VAL A 73 -18.61 -2.38 4.12
N LEU A 74 -18.43 -2.91 5.34
CA LEU A 74 -19.08 -4.14 5.76
C LEU A 74 -20.60 -3.99 5.83
N ASN A 75 -21.31 -5.05 5.44
CA ASN A 75 -22.76 -5.09 5.41
C ASN A 75 -23.31 -5.50 6.78
N LEU A 76 -23.52 -4.52 7.67
CA LEU A 76 -23.98 -4.79 9.03
C LEU A 76 -25.27 -5.62 9.11
N PRO A 77 -26.29 -5.44 8.24
CA PRO A 77 -27.47 -6.31 8.22
C PRO A 77 -27.19 -7.81 8.16
N LEU A 78 -26.03 -8.22 7.62
CA LEU A 78 -25.60 -9.62 7.50
C LEU A 78 -24.47 -10.00 8.47
N ARG A 79 -24.06 -9.08 9.35
CA ARG A 79 -22.96 -9.27 10.32
C ARG A 79 -23.50 -8.99 11.73
N GLN A 80 -23.61 -10.01 12.57
CA GLN A 80 -24.12 -9.83 13.94
C GLN A 80 -23.13 -8.94 14.76
N PRO A 81 -23.57 -7.83 15.41
CA PRO A 81 -22.65 -6.83 15.96
C PRO A 81 -21.68 -7.32 17.05
N VAL A 82 -22.10 -8.24 17.93
CA VAL A 82 -21.22 -8.82 18.97
C VAL A 82 -20.18 -9.73 18.36
N VAL A 83 -20.58 -10.56 17.39
CA VAL A 83 -19.65 -11.43 16.65
C VAL A 83 -18.67 -10.57 15.87
N LEU A 84 -19.15 -9.55 15.16
CA LEU A 84 -18.32 -8.62 14.41
C LEU A 84 -17.31 -7.90 15.32
N ALA A 85 -17.74 -7.38 16.46
CA ALA A 85 -16.85 -6.73 17.42
C ALA A 85 -15.70 -7.66 17.86
N ARG A 86 -16.02 -8.92 18.18
CA ARG A 86 -15.02 -9.92 18.57
C ARG A 86 -14.11 -10.30 17.42
N SER A 87 -14.65 -10.45 16.22
CA SER A 87 -13.87 -10.76 15.02
C SER A 87 -12.87 -9.65 14.72
N VAL A 88 -13.31 -8.39 14.75
CA VAL A 88 -12.45 -7.22 14.54
C VAL A 88 -11.34 -7.17 15.58
N ALA A 89 -11.67 -7.26 16.87
CA ALA A 89 -10.66 -7.26 17.93
C ALA A 89 -9.68 -8.43 17.81
N SER A 90 -10.16 -9.61 17.40
CA SER A 90 -9.29 -10.78 17.21
C SER A 90 -8.32 -10.58 16.04
N LEU A 91 -8.80 -10.10 14.89
CA LEU A 91 -7.94 -9.84 13.73
C LEU A 91 -6.97 -8.69 14.03
N ASP A 92 -7.40 -7.68 14.76
CA ASP A 92 -6.55 -6.56 15.17
C ASP A 92 -5.41 -7.02 16.09
N LEU A 93 -5.71 -7.89 17.06
CA LEU A 93 -4.69 -8.52 17.91
C LEU A 93 -3.72 -9.41 17.11
N LEU A 94 -4.23 -10.19 16.16
CA LEU A 94 -3.41 -11.06 15.31
C LEU A 94 -2.50 -10.28 14.36
N THR A 95 -2.95 -9.09 13.91
CA THR A 95 -2.20 -8.24 12.98
C THR A 95 -1.26 -7.26 13.67
N GLY A 96 -1.35 -7.11 14.99
CA GLY A 96 -0.60 -6.11 15.75
C GLY A 96 -1.13 -4.67 15.56
N GLY A 97 -2.43 -4.49 15.33
CA GLY A 97 -3.05 -3.17 15.24
C GLY A 97 -3.29 -2.64 13.83
N ARG A 98 -3.59 -3.51 12.84
CA ARG A 98 -3.73 -3.12 11.42
C ARG A 98 -5.16 -3.19 10.88
N VAL A 99 -6.19 -3.22 11.74
CA VAL A 99 -7.57 -3.43 11.29
C VAL A 99 -8.44 -2.20 11.53
N GLU A 100 -9.20 -1.79 10.52
CA GLU A 100 -10.19 -0.73 10.62
C GLU A 100 -11.59 -1.20 10.23
N LEU A 101 -12.62 -0.56 10.81
CA LEU A 101 -13.99 -1.02 10.69
C LEU A 101 -14.85 -0.07 9.86
N GLY A 102 -14.93 -0.32 8.55
CA GLY A 102 -15.94 0.30 7.69
C GLY A 102 -17.31 -0.39 7.81
N LEU A 103 -18.38 0.36 8.07
CA LEU A 103 -19.75 -0.14 8.22
C LEU A 103 -20.76 0.60 7.36
N GLY A 104 -21.75 -0.15 6.87
CA GLY A 104 -22.91 0.39 6.18
C GLY A 104 -24.21 -0.23 6.68
N ALA A 105 -25.29 0.52 6.53
CA ALA A 105 -26.66 0.09 6.85
C ALA A 105 -27.24 -0.93 5.83
N GLY A 106 -26.50 -1.22 4.75
CA GLY A 106 -26.96 -2.01 3.60
C GLY A 106 -27.67 -1.15 2.54
N ALA A 107 -27.44 -1.49 1.26
CA ALA A 107 -28.02 -0.76 0.12
C ALA A 107 -28.96 -1.64 -0.74
N PHE A 108 -28.65 -2.92 -0.88
CA PHE A 108 -29.36 -3.86 -1.76
C PHE A 108 -30.33 -4.74 -0.96
N TRP A 109 -31.45 -4.17 -0.53
CA TRP A 109 -32.37 -4.81 0.42
C TRP A 109 -32.96 -6.14 -0.07
N GLU A 110 -33.28 -6.26 -1.35
CA GLU A 110 -33.79 -7.52 -1.92
C GLU A 110 -32.75 -8.64 -1.80
N ALA A 111 -31.49 -8.35 -2.11
CA ALA A 111 -30.41 -9.33 -2.00
C ALA A 111 -30.06 -9.65 -0.53
N ILE A 112 -30.09 -8.65 0.35
CA ILE A 112 -29.89 -8.82 1.80
C ILE A 112 -30.99 -9.74 2.38
N GLU A 113 -32.25 -9.48 2.04
CA GLU A 113 -33.39 -10.27 2.50
C GLU A 113 -33.36 -11.70 1.97
N ALA A 114 -32.96 -11.88 0.70
CA ALA A 114 -32.85 -13.20 0.06
C ALA A 114 -31.87 -14.14 0.77
N VAL A 115 -30.85 -13.60 1.46
CA VAL A 115 -29.87 -14.40 2.22
C VAL A 115 -30.09 -14.37 3.74
N GLY A 116 -31.29 -13.97 4.17
CA GLY A 116 -31.73 -14.04 5.57
C GLY A 116 -31.51 -12.76 6.40
N GLY A 117 -31.13 -11.65 5.77
CA GLY A 117 -31.08 -10.35 6.42
C GLY A 117 -32.47 -9.80 6.72
N ARG A 118 -32.62 -9.08 7.83
CA ARG A 118 -33.87 -8.38 8.16
C ARG A 118 -34.07 -7.18 7.25
N ARG A 119 -35.18 -7.13 6.51
CA ARG A 119 -35.60 -5.92 5.79
C ARG A 119 -36.03 -4.83 6.77
N LEU A 120 -35.41 -3.66 6.68
CA LEU A 120 -35.73 -2.48 7.49
C LEU A 120 -36.21 -1.34 6.60
N SER A 121 -37.02 -0.44 7.18
CA SER A 121 -37.28 0.86 6.54
C SER A 121 -35.98 1.68 6.51
N PRO A 122 -35.82 2.65 5.61
CA PRO A 122 -34.60 3.47 5.55
C PRO A 122 -34.25 4.13 6.89
N GLY A 123 -35.24 4.63 7.63
CA GLY A 123 -35.02 5.22 8.96
C GLY A 123 -34.54 4.18 9.98
N ALA A 124 -35.23 3.05 10.07
CA ALA A 124 -34.89 1.95 10.97
C ALA A 124 -33.51 1.34 10.65
N ALA A 125 -33.08 1.33 9.38
CA ALA A 125 -31.76 0.87 9.00
C ALA A 125 -30.64 1.78 9.57
N VAL A 126 -30.86 3.10 9.60
CA VAL A 126 -29.91 4.03 10.25
C VAL A 126 -29.91 3.83 11.77
N ASP A 127 -31.09 3.64 12.37
CA ASP A 127 -31.20 3.40 13.82
C ASP A 127 -30.54 2.08 14.23
N ALA A 128 -30.69 1.03 13.41
CA ALA A 128 -30.00 -0.24 13.59
C ALA A 128 -28.48 -0.10 13.47
N LEU A 129 -27.98 0.71 12.53
CA LEU A 129 -26.55 0.98 12.41
C LEU A 129 -26.00 1.70 13.65
N ASP A 130 -26.70 2.72 14.15
CA ASP A 130 -26.35 3.42 15.40
C ASP A 130 -26.27 2.43 16.58
N GLU A 131 -27.31 1.61 16.76
CA GLU A 131 -27.33 0.56 17.79
C GLU A 131 -26.18 -0.45 17.62
N GLY A 132 -25.87 -0.85 16.39
CA GLY A 132 -24.76 -1.76 16.09
C GLY A 132 -23.41 -1.17 16.50
N ILE A 133 -23.16 0.11 16.18
CA ILE A 133 -21.95 0.82 16.60
C ILE A 133 -21.86 0.89 18.13
N ARG A 134 -22.97 1.19 18.82
CA ARG A 134 -23.03 1.17 20.29
C ARG A 134 -22.71 -0.20 20.87
N VAL A 135 -23.27 -1.28 20.31
CA VAL A 135 -22.94 -2.65 20.73
C VAL A 135 -21.45 -2.93 20.55
N ILE A 136 -20.88 -2.59 19.40
CA ILE A 136 -19.47 -2.85 19.09
C ILE A 136 -18.55 -2.13 20.09
N ARG A 137 -18.78 -0.83 20.32
CA ARG A 137 -18.02 -0.03 21.29
C ARG A 137 -18.16 -0.56 22.72
N GLU A 138 -19.37 -0.96 23.11
CA GLU A 138 -19.58 -1.60 24.42
C GLU A 138 -18.80 -2.93 24.53
N VAL A 139 -18.78 -3.78 23.50
CA VAL A 139 -17.99 -5.03 23.57
C VAL A 139 -16.50 -4.73 23.80
N TRP A 140 -15.95 -3.68 23.19
CA TRP A 140 -14.53 -3.32 23.30
C TRP A 140 -14.14 -2.55 24.58
N ASP A 141 -15.09 -1.94 25.29
CA ASP A 141 -14.85 -1.15 26.52
C ASP A 141 -14.51 -2.05 27.73
N THR A 142 -13.37 -2.74 27.69
CA THR A 142 -12.98 -3.70 28.75
C THR A 142 -12.61 -3.04 30.08
N ASP A 143 -12.40 -1.72 30.10
CA ASP A 143 -12.12 -0.95 31.32
C ASP A 143 -13.38 -0.74 32.15
N ARG A 144 -14.55 -0.66 31.51
CA ARG A 144 -15.84 -0.55 32.20
C ARG A 144 -16.23 -1.87 32.87
N ARG A 145 -16.28 -1.83 34.21
CA ARG A 145 -16.79 -2.95 35.03
C ARG A 145 -18.24 -3.30 34.68
N GLY A 146 -18.54 -4.60 34.69
CA GLY A 146 -19.88 -5.13 34.44
C GLY A 146 -19.99 -5.83 33.08
N MET A 147 -21.23 -6.16 32.71
CA MET A 147 -21.55 -6.80 31.43
C MET A 147 -22.04 -5.76 30.42
N VAL A 148 -21.94 -6.08 29.13
CA VAL A 148 -22.54 -5.28 28.06
C VAL A 148 -24.04 -5.13 28.32
N ARG A 149 -24.52 -3.89 28.19
CA ARG A 149 -25.95 -3.56 28.29
C ARG A 149 -26.35 -2.57 27.21
N VAL A 150 -26.87 -3.08 26.11
CA VAL A 150 -27.53 -2.32 25.04
C VAL A 150 -28.94 -2.87 24.89
N GLU A 151 -29.95 -2.03 25.15
CA GLU A 151 -31.36 -2.36 25.02
C GLU A 151 -31.96 -1.59 23.84
N GLY A 152 -31.43 -1.84 22.65
CA GLY A 152 -31.92 -1.27 21.40
C GLY A 152 -33.16 -1.98 20.84
N GLU A 153 -33.87 -1.30 19.94
CA GLU A 153 -35.02 -1.85 19.22
C GLU A 153 -34.59 -2.91 18.19
N HIS A 154 -33.41 -2.71 17.59
CA HIS A 154 -32.88 -3.55 16.54
C HIS A 154 -31.82 -4.54 17.03
N TYR A 155 -31.01 -4.15 18.01
CA TYR A 155 -29.99 -4.98 18.64
C TYR A 155 -30.09 -4.88 20.17
N ARG A 156 -30.40 -6.03 20.79
CA ARG A 156 -30.47 -6.17 22.25
C ARG A 156 -29.38 -7.11 22.75
N VAL A 157 -28.47 -6.58 23.58
CA VAL A 157 -27.38 -7.32 24.21
C VAL A 157 -27.35 -6.98 25.69
N VAL A 158 -27.78 -7.93 26.53
CA VAL A 158 -27.84 -7.76 27.98
C VAL A 158 -27.15 -8.95 28.64
N GLY A 159 -26.08 -8.70 29.37
CA GLY A 159 -25.38 -9.74 30.13
C GLY A 159 -24.22 -10.42 29.40
N ALA A 160 -23.84 -9.95 28.21
CA ALA A 160 -22.64 -10.45 27.53
C ALA A 160 -21.37 -9.94 28.24
N LYS A 161 -20.36 -10.81 28.37
CA LYS A 161 -19.03 -10.37 28.81
C LYS A 161 -18.38 -9.50 27.72
N ARG A 162 -17.74 -8.42 28.15
CA ARG A 162 -16.91 -7.57 27.29
C ARG A 162 -15.66 -8.33 26.84
N GLY A 163 -15.08 -7.86 25.76
CA GLY A 163 -13.81 -8.33 25.22
C GLY A 163 -13.90 -9.42 24.13
N PRO A 164 -12.75 -9.71 23.50
CA PRO A 164 -11.46 -9.05 23.73
C PRO A 164 -11.48 -7.57 23.27
N ALA A 165 -10.66 -6.73 23.90
CA ALA A 165 -10.39 -5.40 23.38
C ALA A 165 -9.41 -5.52 22.19
N PRO A 166 -9.54 -4.66 21.17
CA PRO A 166 -8.56 -4.60 20.09
C PRO A 166 -7.18 -4.16 20.59
N ALA A 167 -6.14 -4.41 19.79
CA ALA A 167 -4.76 -4.01 20.10
C ALA A 167 -4.58 -2.48 20.05
N HIS A 168 -5.40 -1.80 19.26
CA HIS A 168 -5.46 -0.34 19.19
C HIS A 168 -6.91 0.17 19.17
N PRO A 169 -7.14 1.49 19.34
CA PRO A 169 -8.47 2.10 19.19
C PRO A 169 -8.97 2.03 17.73
N VAL A 170 -9.51 0.88 17.32
CA VAL A 170 -10.08 0.64 15.98
C VAL A 170 -11.13 1.71 15.66
N ARG A 171 -10.95 2.40 14.54
CA ARG A 171 -11.84 3.47 14.06
C ARG A 171 -13.03 2.88 13.32
N VAL A 172 -14.19 3.46 13.56
CA VAL A 172 -15.43 3.10 12.86
C VAL A 172 -15.69 4.09 11.74
N TRP A 173 -15.56 3.65 10.49
CA TRP A 173 -15.86 4.45 9.29
C TRP A 173 -17.26 4.12 8.78
N VAL A 174 -18.01 5.12 8.33
CA VAL A 174 -19.37 4.91 7.82
C VAL A 174 -19.53 5.49 6.42
N GLY A 175 -20.04 4.67 5.51
CA GLY A 175 -20.45 5.10 4.17
C GLY A 175 -21.82 5.79 4.23
N ALA A 176 -21.87 7.07 3.87
CA ALA A 176 -23.08 7.89 4.03
C ALA A 176 -23.22 8.94 2.91
N TYR A 177 -24.45 9.16 2.45
CA TYR A 177 -24.78 10.19 1.45
C TYR A 177 -26.01 11.03 1.81
N LYS A 178 -26.91 10.51 2.66
CA LYS A 178 -28.18 11.17 2.99
C LYS A 178 -28.10 11.84 4.36
N PRO A 179 -28.81 12.97 4.59
CA PRO A 179 -28.66 13.77 5.80
C PRO A 179 -28.77 13.00 7.12
N ARG A 180 -29.69 12.04 7.22
CA ARG A 180 -29.84 11.21 8.44
C ARG A 180 -28.59 10.36 8.73
N MET A 181 -27.98 9.77 7.70
CA MET A 181 -26.74 8.99 7.84
C MET A 181 -25.53 9.89 8.14
N LEU A 182 -25.46 11.07 7.52
CA LEU A 182 -24.38 12.04 7.79
C LEU A 182 -24.45 12.57 9.23
N ARG A 183 -25.64 12.80 9.78
CA ARG A 183 -25.79 13.12 11.19
C ARG A 183 -25.34 11.97 12.11
N LEU A 184 -25.59 10.72 11.75
CA LEU A 184 -25.06 9.57 12.48
C LEU A 184 -23.52 9.55 12.45
N VAL A 185 -22.91 9.83 11.29
CA VAL A 185 -21.45 9.95 11.16
C VAL A 185 -20.89 10.96 12.16
N GLY A 186 -21.43 12.19 12.18
CA GLY A 186 -20.98 13.24 13.10
C GLY A 186 -21.11 12.85 14.57
N ARG A 187 -22.20 12.17 14.96
CA ARG A 187 -22.44 11.80 16.36
C ARG A 187 -21.67 10.57 16.84
N ALA A 188 -21.42 9.58 15.97
CA ALA A 188 -21.02 8.24 16.43
C ALA A 188 -19.85 7.59 15.67
N ALA A 189 -19.50 8.06 14.46
CA ALA A 189 -18.41 7.49 13.67
C ALA A 189 -17.09 8.24 13.89
N ASP A 190 -15.98 7.58 13.57
CA ASP A 190 -14.62 8.13 13.58
C ASP A 190 -14.16 8.52 12.17
N GLY A 191 -14.90 8.10 11.13
CA GLY A 191 -14.66 8.51 9.76
C GLY A 191 -15.89 8.47 8.84
N TRP A 192 -15.86 9.30 7.81
CA TRP A 192 -16.83 9.32 6.71
C TRP A 192 -16.19 8.77 5.44
N LEU A 193 -16.80 7.75 4.82
CA LEU A 193 -16.24 7.06 3.65
C LEU A 193 -17.25 7.02 2.47
N PRO A 194 -17.46 8.14 1.76
CA PRO A 194 -18.18 8.18 0.49
C PRO A 194 -17.30 7.68 -0.67
N SER A 195 -17.96 7.36 -1.78
CA SER A 195 -17.38 7.13 -3.09
C SER A 195 -17.74 8.29 -4.00
N LEU A 196 -16.74 8.86 -4.67
CA LEU A 196 -16.93 10.01 -5.54
C LEU A 196 -17.93 9.73 -6.67
N ALA A 197 -17.92 8.50 -7.22
CA ALA A 197 -18.84 8.06 -8.26
C ALA A 197 -20.33 8.09 -7.84
N TYR A 198 -20.63 8.19 -6.54
CA TYR A 198 -21.99 8.30 -6.01
C TYR A 198 -22.37 9.74 -5.59
N LEU A 199 -21.55 10.73 -5.96
CA LEU A 199 -21.84 12.15 -5.85
C LEU A 199 -22.19 12.70 -7.25
N PRO A 200 -23.48 12.87 -7.60
CA PRO A 200 -23.90 13.33 -8.92
C PRO A 200 -23.29 14.67 -9.38
N LYS A 201 -22.93 15.57 -8.45
CA LYS A 201 -22.24 16.84 -8.75
C LYS A 201 -20.75 16.80 -8.40
N GLY A 202 -20.20 15.60 -8.20
CA GLY A 202 -18.80 15.37 -7.91
C GLY A 202 -18.33 16.07 -6.62
N PRO A 203 -17.09 16.58 -6.59
CA PRO A 203 -16.51 17.24 -5.41
C PRO A 203 -17.31 18.44 -4.89
N ALA A 204 -18.10 19.11 -5.75
CA ALA A 204 -18.87 20.29 -5.37
C ALA A 204 -19.95 20.01 -4.31
N GLU A 205 -20.30 18.74 -4.06
CA GLU A 205 -21.23 18.37 -2.97
C GLU A 205 -20.54 18.31 -1.60
N LEU A 206 -19.22 18.09 -1.56
CA LEU A 206 -18.47 17.84 -0.32
C LEU A 206 -18.67 18.93 0.74
N PRO A 207 -18.67 20.25 0.43
CA PRO A 207 -18.90 21.28 1.44
C PRO A 207 -20.23 21.14 2.17
N ALA A 208 -21.32 20.87 1.45
CA ALA A 208 -22.65 20.74 2.05
C ALA A 208 -22.78 19.47 2.88
N LEU A 209 -22.15 18.38 2.45
CA LEU A 209 -22.16 17.11 3.19
C LEU A 209 -21.29 17.19 4.46
N ASN A 210 -20.12 17.82 4.38
CA ASN A 210 -19.26 18.10 5.53
C ASN A 210 -19.98 18.95 6.58
N ALA A 211 -20.67 20.02 6.18
CA ALA A 211 -21.41 20.88 7.09
C ALA A 211 -22.44 20.09 7.95
N VAL A 212 -23.14 19.11 7.36
CA VAL A 212 -24.09 18.26 8.09
C VAL A 212 -23.39 17.37 9.11
N ILE A 213 -22.20 16.86 8.78
CA ILE A 213 -21.40 16.03 9.69
C ILE A 213 -20.88 16.90 10.85
N ASP A 214 -20.33 18.07 10.54
CA ASP A 214 -19.73 18.98 11.50
C ASP A 214 -20.77 19.51 12.49
N GLU A 215 -21.94 19.93 11.99
CA GLU A 215 -23.08 20.33 12.81
C GLU A 215 -23.49 19.21 13.78
N ALA A 216 -23.64 17.98 13.27
CA ALA A 216 -24.03 16.85 14.10
C ALA A 216 -22.96 16.42 15.12
N ALA A 217 -21.68 16.57 14.78
CA ALA A 217 -20.58 16.35 15.71
C ALA A 217 -20.62 17.38 16.84
N ALA A 218 -20.77 18.66 16.50
CA ALA A 218 -20.86 19.76 17.46
C ALA A 218 -22.09 19.64 18.38
N GLU A 219 -23.26 19.33 17.83
CA GLU A 219 -24.48 19.04 18.60
C GLU A 219 -24.29 17.87 19.58
N GLY A 220 -23.47 16.89 19.21
CA GLY A 220 -23.08 15.75 20.04
C GLY A 220 -21.95 16.04 21.03
N GLY A 221 -21.43 17.27 21.10
CA GLY A 221 -20.30 17.65 21.94
C GLY A 221 -18.96 17.05 21.51
N ARG A 222 -18.83 16.65 20.24
CA ARG A 222 -17.60 16.11 19.65
C ARG A 222 -16.92 17.19 18.81
N ASP A 223 -15.60 17.16 18.77
CA ASP A 223 -14.83 17.93 17.79
C ASP A 223 -15.15 17.42 16.37
N PRO A 224 -15.62 18.26 15.44
CA PRO A 224 -15.78 17.87 14.03
C PRO A 224 -14.51 17.27 13.41
N GLY A 225 -13.34 17.76 13.83
CA GLY A 225 -12.03 17.24 13.41
C GLY A 225 -11.71 15.85 13.97
N ALA A 226 -12.46 15.32 14.94
CA ALA A 226 -12.32 13.93 15.37
C ALA A 226 -12.92 12.93 14.38
N VAL A 227 -13.71 13.40 13.41
CA VAL A 227 -14.28 12.58 12.36
C VAL A 227 -13.41 12.74 11.12
N ARG A 228 -12.67 11.71 10.75
CA ARG A 228 -11.81 11.73 9.56
C ARG A 228 -12.64 11.75 8.27
N ARG A 229 -12.19 12.46 7.24
CA ARG A 229 -12.82 12.45 5.91
C ARG A 229 -12.02 11.54 4.97
N LEU A 230 -12.65 10.49 4.46
CA LEU A 230 -12.09 9.56 3.49
C LEU A 230 -12.84 9.73 2.16
N LEU A 231 -12.28 9.25 1.06
CA LEU A 231 -12.95 9.28 -0.23
C LEU A 231 -12.46 8.13 -1.12
N ASN A 232 -13.39 7.30 -1.60
CA ASN A 232 -13.08 6.40 -2.70
C ASN A 232 -13.05 7.20 -4.00
N VAL A 233 -11.93 7.13 -4.70
CA VAL A 233 -11.69 7.79 -5.99
C VAL A 233 -11.55 6.73 -7.07
N THR A 234 -12.02 7.06 -8.26
CA THR A 234 -11.92 6.22 -9.46
C THR A 234 -11.61 7.13 -10.62
N GLY A 235 -10.83 6.64 -11.57
CA GLY A 235 -10.40 7.45 -12.70
C GLY A 235 -9.45 6.67 -13.60
N SER A 236 -8.85 7.37 -14.55
CA SER A 236 -7.94 6.79 -15.52
C SER A 236 -6.65 7.61 -15.58
N PHE A 237 -5.51 6.92 -15.62
CA PHE A 237 -4.24 7.56 -15.96
C PHE A 237 -4.08 7.56 -17.48
N SER A 238 -4.00 8.75 -18.07
CA SER A 238 -3.91 8.94 -19.52
C SER A 238 -3.00 10.11 -19.86
N ARG A 239 -2.54 10.22 -21.12
CA ARG A 239 -1.64 11.32 -21.54
C ARG A 239 -2.32 12.68 -21.64
N SER A 240 -3.64 12.71 -21.72
CA SER A 240 -4.42 13.90 -22.00
C SER A 240 -5.57 14.00 -21.02
N SER A 241 -5.77 15.17 -20.43
CA SER A 241 -6.91 15.44 -19.56
C SER A 241 -8.23 15.15 -20.27
N GLY A 242 -8.97 14.16 -19.77
CA GLY A 242 -10.33 13.80 -20.18
C GLY A 242 -11.41 14.24 -19.18
N GLY A 243 -11.02 14.70 -17.99
CA GLY A 243 -11.93 15.16 -16.94
C GLY A 243 -11.29 15.05 -15.56
N PHE A 244 -12.10 15.22 -14.51
CA PHE A 244 -11.65 15.09 -13.13
C PHE A 244 -11.16 13.65 -12.86
N LEU A 245 -9.92 13.51 -12.41
CA LEU A 245 -9.20 12.25 -12.24
C LEU A 245 -9.17 11.39 -13.51
N ASP A 246 -9.12 12.03 -14.68
CA ASP A 246 -8.88 11.40 -15.97
C ASP A 246 -7.83 12.21 -16.72
N GLY A 247 -6.59 11.74 -16.69
CA GLY A 247 -5.45 12.50 -17.18
C GLY A 247 -4.12 12.04 -16.58
N PRO A 248 -3.06 12.84 -16.75
CA PRO A 248 -1.73 12.46 -16.27
C PRO A 248 -1.63 12.59 -14.74
N PRO A 249 -0.64 11.92 -14.11
CA PRO A 249 -0.49 11.91 -12.65
C PRO A 249 -0.44 13.31 -12.01
N GLU A 250 0.12 14.32 -12.67
CA GLU A 250 0.24 15.66 -12.09
C GLU A 250 -1.13 16.34 -11.93
N GLN A 251 -2.05 16.08 -12.86
CA GLN A 251 -3.42 16.54 -12.71
C GLN A 251 -4.07 15.90 -11.48
N TRP A 252 -3.88 14.60 -11.28
CA TRP A 252 -4.36 13.90 -10.08
C TRP A 252 -3.78 14.52 -8.81
N VAL A 253 -2.49 14.86 -8.79
CA VAL A 253 -1.85 15.50 -7.63
C VAL A 253 -2.55 16.81 -7.28
N GLU A 254 -2.75 17.70 -8.25
CA GLU A 254 -3.41 19.00 -8.01
C GLU A 254 -4.86 18.83 -7.55
N GLU A 255 -5.60 17.91 -8.16
CA GLU A 255 -6.99 17.67 -7.86
C GLU A 255 -7.16 17.07 -6.44
N LEU A 256 -6.39 16.05 -6.09
CA LEU A 256 -6.45 15.42 -4.77
C LEU A 256 -5.91 16.35 -3.67
N ALA A 257 -4.85 17.11 -3.92
CA ALA A 257 -4.39 18.13 -2.98
C ALA A 257 -5.46 19.21 -2.74
N GLY A 258 -6.20 19.60 -3.78
CA GLY A 258 -7.36 20.48 -3.65
C GLY A 258 -8.44 19.89 -2.76
N LEU A 259 -8.81 18.61 -2.97
CA LEU A 259 -9.77 17.93 -2.09
C LEU A 259 -9.30 17.89 -0.63
N ALA A 260 -8.01 17.71 -0.39
CA ALA A 260 -7.46 17.69 0.96
C ALA A 260 -7.53 19.06 1.64
N LEU A 261 -7.09 20.11 0.96
CA LEU A 261 -7.00 21.46 1.51
C LEU A 261 -8.37 22.15 1.62
N ASP A 262 -9.19 22.02 0.57
CA ASP A 262 -10.45 22.76 0.44
C ASP A 262 -11.62 22.02 1.11
N HIS A 263 -11.55 20.69 1.20
CA HIS A 263 -12.64 19.86 1.71
C HIS A 263 -12.25 18.95 2.88
N GLY A 264 -11.00 19.03 3.35
CA GLY A 264 -10.52 18.28 4.50
C GLY A 264 -10.38 16.78 4.26
N ILE A 265 -10.38 16.31 3.00
CA ILE A 265 -10.21 14.89 2.68
C ILE A 265 -8.81 14.44 3.08
N ALA A 266 -8.74 13.49 4.00
CA ALA A 266 -7.48 13.02 4.57
C ALA A 266 -7.10 11.62 4.06
N THR A 267 -8.05 10.82 3.57
CA THR A 267 -7.73 9.51 3.00
C THR A 267 -8.30 9.36 1.60
N PHE A 268 -7.44 9.02 0.64
CA PHE A 268 -7.83 8.72 -0.74
C PHE A 268 -7.68 7.23 -1.00
N ILE A 269 -8.74 6.59 -1.50
CA ILE A 269 -8.73 5.15 -1.76
C ILE A 269 -9.05 4.91 -3.24
N LEU A 270 -8.07 4.44 -4.00
CA LEU A 270 -8.22 4.18 -5.43
C LEU A 270 -9.00 2.88 -5.66
N GLY A 271 -10.17 3.00 -6.29
CA GLY A 271 -10.91 1.86 -6.83
C GLY A 271 -10.33 1.41 -8.16
N SER A 272 -9.30 0.54 -8.13
CA SER A 272 -8.74 -0.08 -9.32
C SER A 272 -8.13 -1.45 -9.00
N ASP A 273 -8.35 -2.39 -9.91
CA ASP A 273 -7.72 -3.71 -9.93
C ASP A 273 -6.50 -3.77 -10.87
N GLU A 274 -6.23 -2.67 -11.59
CA GLU A 274 -5.13 -2.59 -12.54
C GLU A 274 -3.80 -2.30 -11.79
N PRO A 275 -2.80 -3.20 -11.87
CA PRO A 275 -1.52 -3.01 -11.17
C PRO A 275 -0.83 -1.68 -11.51
N ARG A 276 -0.88 -1.27 -12.78
CA ARG A 276 -0.26 -0.03 -13.24
C ARG A 276 -0.88 1.20 -12.59
N ALA A 277 -2.21 1.30 -12.57
CA ALA A 277 -2.88 2.40 -11.88
C ALA A 277 -2.54 2.44 -10.37
N VAL A 278 -2.44 1.29 -9.71
CA VAL A 278 -2.05 1.22 -8.29
C VAL A 278 -0.62 1.71 -8.09
N GLN A 279 0.32 1.33 -8.96
CA GLN A 279 1.70 1.79 -8.92
C GLN A 279 1.81 3.30 -9.13
N LEU A 280 1.20 3.84 -10.19
CA LEU A 280 1.20 5.28 -10.47
C LEU A 280 0.61 6.09 -9.30
N PHE A 281 -0.52 5.61 -8.75
CA PHE A 281 -1.17 6.28 -7.64
C PHE A 281 -0.31 6.29 -6.37
N ALA A 282 0.39 5.19 -6.07
CA ALA A 282 1.17 5.07 -4.85
C ALA A 282 2.55 5.74 -4.96
N GLN A 283 3.23 5.61 -6.09
CA GLN A 283 4.62 6.02 -6.26
C GLN A 283 4.76 7.44 -6.80
N GLU A 284 3.78 7.94 -7.56
CA GLU A 284 3.82 9.30 -8.13
C GLU A 284 2.82 10.22 -7.44
N VAL A 285 1.53 9.82 -7.38
CA VAL A 285 0.47 10.72 -6.90
C VAL A 285 0.52 10.92 -5.38
N ALA A 286 0.55 9.83 -4.60
CA ALA A 286 0.49 9.89 -3.15
C ALA A 286 1.61 10.75 -2.50
N PRO A 287 2.91 10.54 -2.80
CA PRO A 287 3.98 11.35 -2.23
C PRO A 287 3.87 12.82 -2.66
N ALA A 288 3.60 13.10 -3.94
CA ALA A 288 3.47 14.47 -4.43
C ALA A 288 2.28 15.21 -3.82
N VAL A 289 1.14 14.54 -3.56
CA VAL A 289 0.03 15.14 -2.81
C VAL A 289 0.43 15.44 -1.36
N ARG A 290 1.15 14.53 -0.69
CA ARG A 290 1.65 14.76 0.67
C ARG A 290 2.55 15.98 0.74
N GLU A 291 3.49 16.09 -0.19
CA GLU A 291 4.42 17.22 -0.29
C GLU A 291 3.69 18.54 -0.55
N LEU A 292 2.77 18.56 -1.53
CA LEU A 292 2.02 19.75 -1.88
C LEU A 292 1.12 20.24 -0.73
N VAL A 293 0.42 19.33 -0.06
CA VAL A 293 -0.42 19.66 1.09
C VAL A 293 0.43 20.11 2.28
N ALA A 294 1.58 19.48 2.54
CA ALA A 294 2.49 19.90 3.59
C ALA A 294 3.07 21.30 3.33
N ALA A 295 3.49 21.59 2.09
CA ALA A 295 3.96 22.90 1.68
C ALA A 295 2.90 23.97 1.94
N GLU A 296 1.65 23.73 1.52
CA GLU A 296 0.55 24.69 1.69
C GLU A 296 0.17 24.93 3.15
N ARG A 297 0.20 23.88 3.98
CA ARG A 297 -0.02 24.00 5.43
C ARG A 297 1.05 24.84 6.12
N THR A 298 2.30 24.81 5.65
CA THR A 298 3.39 25.61 6.23
C THR A 298 3.41 27.05 5.72
N THR A 299 3.17 27.24 4.42
CA THR A 299 3.23 28.54 3.76
C THR A 299 1.99 28.72 2.87
N PRO A 300 0.91 29.36 3.38
CA PRO A 300 -0.29 29.59 2.59
C PRO A 300 -0.01 30.38 1.31
N GLY A 301 -0.53 29.93 0.17
CA GLY A 301 -0.24 30.45 -1.17
C GLY A 301 0.94 29.77 -1.88
N SER A 302 1.56 28.76 -1.27
CA SER A 302 2.64 27.96 -1.90
C SER A 302 2.16 27.21 -3.13
N ARG A 303 0.92 26.69 -3.17
CA ARG A 303 0.35 26.01 -4.33
C ARG A 303 0.23 26.94 -5.53
N ALA A 304 -0.22 28.18 -5.32
CA ALA A 304 -0.31 29.16 -6.40
C ALA A 304 1.09 29.52 -6.95
N ARG A 305 2.07 29.67 -6.06
CA ARG A 305 3.47 29.89 -6.43
C ARG A 305 4.13 28.68 -7.08
N ALA A 306 3.84 27.46 -6.64
CA ALA A 306 4.37 26.24 -7.23
C ALA A 306 3.78 26.03 -8.63
N VAL A 307 2.49 26.30 -8.84
CA VAL A 307 1.89 26.32 -10.17
C VAL A 307 2.53 27.40 -11.04
N GLU A 308 2.75 28.62 -10.52
CA GLU A 308 3.48 29.68 -11.22
C GLU A 308 4.94 29.31 -11.50
N GLU A 309 5.64 28.65 -10.58
CA GLU A 309 7.04 28.21 -10.70
C GLU A 309 7.17 26.99 -11.61
N GLN A 310 6.16 26.11 -11.67
CA GLN A 310 6.13 24.93 -12.52
C GLN A 310 5.73 25.31 -13.94
N LEU A 311 4.79 26.25 -14.11
CA LEU A 311 4.58 26.95 -15.37
C LEU A 311 5.84 27.73 -15.78
N ALA A 312 6.49 28.42 -14.84
CA ALA A 312 7.74 29.12 -15.08
C ALA A 312 8.94 28.18 -15.29
N ALA A 313 8.92 26.92 -14.84
CA ALA A 313 9.95 25.91 -15.08
C ALA A 313 9.69 25.13 -16.39
N VAL A 314 8.44 25.08 -16.83
CA VAL A 314 8.09 24.75 -18.21
C VAL A 314 8.56 25.89 -19.14
N GLU A 315 8.55 27.14 -18.68
CA GLU A 315 9.06 28.31 -19.41
C GLU A 315 10.60 28.54 -19.25
N ALA A 316 11.20 28.14 -18.12
CA ALA A 316 12.62 28.23 -17.81
C ALA A 316 13.27 26.87 -18.07
N GLY A 317 13.67 26.67 -19.33
CA GLY A 317 14.23 25.42 -19.84
C GLY A 317 15.22 24.72 -18.90
N GLY A 318 15.21 23.39 -18.95
CA GLY A 318 15.92 22.51 -18.03
C GLY A 318 17.45 22.66 -17.95
N SER A 319 18.06 21.74 -17.19
CA SER A 319 19.51 21.73 -16.96
C SER A 319 20.24 20.92 -18.03
N THR A 320 21.43 21.37 -18.45
CA THR A 320 22.33 20.57 -19.30
C THR A 320 23.15 19.54 -18.53
N ALA A 321 23.10 19.59 -17.19
CA ALA A 321 23.74 18.61 -16.31
C ALA A 321 22.70 17.75 -15.60
N LEU A 322 22.95 16.43 -15.56
CA LEU A 322 22.17 15.47 -14.79
C LEU A 322 22.52 15.61 -13.30
N ALA A 323 21.54 15.86 -12.42
CA ALA A 323 21.78 15.99 -10.98
C ALA A 323 21.81 14.62 -10.25
N VAL A 324 21.20 13.59 -10.84
CA VAL A 324 21.12 12.25 -10.24
C VAL A 324 22.50 11.61 -10.23
N THR A 325 22.90 11.06 -9.08
CA THR A 325 24.17 10.37 -8.90
C THR A 325 23.91 8.88 -8.63
N PRO A 326 24.32 7.97 -9.54
CA PRO A 326 24.29 6.53 -9.31
C PRO A 326 25.05 6.12 -8.05
N THR A 327 24.51 5.15 -7.31
CA THR A 327 25.14 4.52 -6.16
C THR A 327 26.30 3.63 -6.64
N PRO A 328 27.54 3.88 -6.17
CA PRO A 328 28.71 3.14 -6.64
C PRO A 328 28.76 1.71 -6.10
N ASP A 329 29.36 0.81 -6.88
CA ASP A 329 29.67 -0.55 -6.45
C ASP A 329 30.66 -0.52 -5.27
N PRO A 330 30.37 -1.20 -4.14
CA PRO A 330 31.30 -1.30 -3.03
C PRO A 330 32.67 -1.91 -3.37
N GLY A 331 32.78 -2.67 -4.46
CA GLY A 331 34.01 -3.31 -4.93
C GLY A 331 34.51 -4.47 -4.05
N VAL A 332 33.81 -4.75 -2.95
CA VAL A 332 34.07 -5.90 -2.08
C VAL A 332 33.29 -7.09 -2.63
N ARG A 333 33.95 -8.25 -2.68
CA ARG A 333 33.34 -9.51 -3.12
C ARG A 333 33.54 -10.59 -2.07
N LEU A 334 32.44 -11.21 -1.66
CA LEU A 334 32.35 -12.19 -0.58
C LEU A 334 32.47 -13.62 -1.10
N SER A 335 31.93 -13.86 -2.30
CA SER A 335 31.98 -15.15 -2.96
C SER A 335 33.30 -15.32 -3.72
N PRO A 336 33.84 -16.54 -3.83
CA PRO A 336 34.92 -16.84 -4.78
C PRO A 336 34.41 -16.97 -6.23
N ARG A 337 33.10 -17.08 -6.43
CA ARG A 337 32.48 -17.22 -7.76
C ARG A 337 32.19 -15.84 -8.34
N ARG A 338 32.48 -15.67 -9.63
CA ARG A 338 32.09 -14.51 -10.45
C ARG A 338 31.17 -15.00 -11.56
N PRO A 339 29.88 -14.68 -11.54
CA PRO A 339 28.96 -15.16 -12.58
C PRO A 339 29.27 -14.59 -13.96
N TRP A 340 29.93 -13.44 -14.02
CA TRP A 340 30.36 -12.79 -15.25
C TRP A 340 31.66 -12.00 -15.06
N ASP A 341 32.30 -11.65 -16.18
CA ASP A 341 33.40 -10.68 -16.23
C ASP A 341 32.82 -9.26 -16.34
N GLU A 342 33.07 -8.43 -15.34
CA GLU A 342 32.57 -7.05 -15.30
C GLU A 342 33.32 -6.15 -16.29
N SER A 343 34.55 -6.52 -16.70
CA SER A 343 35.35 -5.73 -17.65
C SER A 343 34.83 -5.80 -19.09
N THR A 344 33.94 -6.75 -19.38
CA THR A 344 33.31 -6.90 -20.69
C THR A 344 31.99 -6.13 -20.82
N ARG A 345 31.56 -5.42 -19.76
CA ARG A 345 30.31 -4.65 -19.79
C ARG A 345 30.40 -3.51 -20.81
N PRO A 346 29.43 -3.38 -21.74
CA PRO A 346 29.35 -2.23 -22.62
C PRO A 346 29.03 -0.96 -21.83
N VAL A 347 29.20 0.20 -22.48
CA VAL A 347 28.90 1.50 -21.90
C VAL A 347 27.90 2.20 -22.81
N ALA A 348 26.88 2.81 -22.22
CA ALA A 348 25.88 3.56 -22.94
C ALA A 348 26.54 4.75 -23.67
N PRO A 349 26.08 5.10 -24.88
CA PRO A 349 26.56 6.31 -25.54
C PRO A 349 26.24 7.54 -24.68
N PRO A 350 27.11 8.56 -24.68
CA PRO A 350 26.84 9.79 -23.95
C PRO A 350 25.61 10.50 -24.50
N ALA A 351 24.95 11.27 -23.65
CA ALA A 351 23.84 12.12 -24.03
C ALA A 351 24.22 13.03 -25.23
N PRO A 352 23.28 13.33 -26.15
CA PRO A 352 23.52 14.29 -27.22
C PRO A 352 24.01 15.63 -26.67
N ALA A 353 25.00 16.23 -27.33
CA ALA A 353 25.58 17.49 -26.89
C ALA A 353 24.50 18.58 -26.78
N GLY A 354 24.41 19.21 -25.60
CA GLY A 354 23.40 20.24 -25.34
C GLY A 354 22.00 19.71 -25.03
N HIS A 355 21.85 18.41 -24.74
CA HIS A 355 20.59 17.89 -24.20
C HIS A 355 20.24 18.60 -22.88
N VAL A 356 18.94 18.81 -22.68
CA VAL A 356 18.38 19.54 -21.56
C VAL A 356 17.46 18.61 -20.78
N TYR A 357 17.87 18.25 -19.57
CA TYR A 357 17.09 17.41 -18.66
C TYR A 357 16.01 18.24 -17.98
N THR A 358 14.75 17.83 -18.20
CA THR A 358 13.61 18.41 -17.47
C THR A 358 13.65 17.94 -16.01
N PRO A 359 13.05 18.69 -15.07
CA PRO A 359 12.90 18.22 -13.69
C PRO A 359 12.21 16.85 -13.60
N ARG A 360 11.22 16.58 -14.46
CA ARG A 360 10.55 15.28 -14.55
C ARG A 360 11.47 14.16 -15.02
N GLY A 361 12.33 14.43 -16.00
CA GLY A 361 13.35 13.48 -16.44
C GLY A 361 14.32 13.14 -15.31
N GLN A 362 14.82 14.14 -14.60
CA GLN A 362 15.70 13.90 -13.46
C GLN A 362 15.03 13.10 -12.34
N ALA A 363 13.75 13.34 -12.06
CA ALA A 363 12.97 12.54 -11.12
C ALA A 363 12.84 11.07 -11.56
N ALA A 364 12.65 10.81 -12.87
CA ALA A 364 12.61 9.45 -13.40
C ALA A 364 13.95 8.71 -13.20
N GLY A 365 15.08 9.39 -13.45
CA GLY A 365 16.40 8.83 -13.15
C GLY A 365 16.62 8.56 -11.65
N GLN A 366 16.18 9.48 -10.78
CA GLN A 366 16.30 9.32 -9.33
C GLN A 366 15.47 8.14 -8.81
N HIS A 367 14.28 7.91 -9.38
CA HIS A 367 13.41 6.82 -8.96
C HIS A 367 14.07 5.44 -9.06
N LEU A 368 14.86 5.19 -10.12
CA LEU A 368 15.59 3.93 -10.26
C LEU A 368 16.59 3.75 -9.11
N VAL A 369 17.35 4.80 -8.78
CA VAL A 369 18.33 4.79 -7.68
C VAL A 369 17.63 4.53 -6.34
N ASP A 370 16.47 5.15 -6.10
CA ASP A 370 15.71 4.97 -4.85
C ASP A 370 15.22 3.52 -4.68
N VAL A 371 14.71 2.91 -5.77
CA VAL A 371 14.28 1.49 -5.78
C VAL A 371 15.48 0.58 -5.52
N HIS A 372 16.59 0.81 -6.18
CA HIS A 372 17.81 0.01 -6.02
C HIS A 372 18.40 0.15 -4.62
N ASP A 373 18.43 1.35 -4.04
CA ASP A 373 18.87 1.57 -2.67
C ASP A 373 17.99 0.85 -1.65
N HIS A 374 16.68 0.78 -1.89
CA HIS A 374 15.79 -0.06 -1.08
C HIS A 374 16.17 -1.55 -1.19
N LEU A 375 16.45 -2.06 -2.39
CA LEU A 375 16.91 -3.45 -2.58
C LEU A 375 18.24 -3.73 -1.90
N ARG A 376 19.17 -2.76 -1.89
CA ARG A 376 20.44 -2.85 -1.16
C ARG A 376 20.21 -2.93 0.35
N GLN A 377 19.30 -2.13 0.89
CA GLN A 377 18.96 -2.15 2.32
C GLN A 377 18.32 -3.48 2.73
N GLU A 378 17.36 -4.00 1.96
CA GLU A 378 16.71 -5.28 2.24
C GLU A 378 17.71 -6.46 2.13
N LEU A 379 18.64 -6.41 1.17
CA LEU A 379 19.73 -7.38 1.08
C LEU A 379 20.63 -7.38 2.32
N ALA A 380 20.96 -6.18 2.83
CA ALA A 380 21.73 -6.04 4.05
C ALA A 380 20.97 -6.64 5.25
N GLN A 381 19.66 -6.41 5.36
CA GLN A 381 18.82 -7.01 6.39
C GLN A 381 18.81 -8.55 6.31
N VAL A 382 18.67 -9.13 5.11
CA VAL A 382 18.72 -10.59 4.91
C VAL A 382 20.04 -11.17 5.42
N ARG A 383 21.17 -10.50 5.15
CA ARG A 383 22.49 -10.92 5.63
C ARG A 383 22.64 -10.79 7.14
N ASP A 384 22.16 -9.69 7.71
CA ASP A 384 22.19 -9.47 9.16
C ASP A 384 21.34 -10.52 9.89
N LEU A 385 20.18 -10.88 9.33
CA LEU A 385 19.33 -11.95 9.86
C LEU A 385 20.06 -13.30 9.80
N LEU A 386 20.69 -13.64 8.66
CA LEU A 386 21.47 -14.87 8.54
C LEU A 386 22.56 -14.95 9.62
N GLU A 387 23.29 -13.87 9.86
CA GLU A 387 24.32 -13.80 10.90
C GLU A 387 23.75 -13.92 12.33
N GLN A 388 22.60 -13.30 12.59
CA GLN A 388 21.91 -13.43 13.88
C GLN A 388 21.47 -14.88 14.14
N VAL A 389 20.88 -15.54 13.14
CA VAL A 389 20.45 -16.94 13.23
C VAL A 389 21.66 -17.87 13.46
N LYS A 390 22.76 -17.67 12.73
CA LYS A 390 24.01 -18.42 12.93
C LYS A 390 24.56 -18.26 14.34
N ARG A 391 24.59 -17.05 14.90
CA ARG A 391 25.07 -16.80 16.27
C ARG A 391 24.18 -17.47 17.32
N GLY A 392 22.86 -17.46 17.13
CA GLY A 392 21.89 -18.13 18.01
C GLY A 392 22.05 -19.66 18.02
N ALA A 393 22.51 -20.24 16.90
CA ALA A 393 22.74 -21.67 16.75
C ALA A 393 23.95 -22.21 17.54
N VAL A 394 24.97 -21.38 17.78
CA VAL A 394 26.29 -21.80 18.27
C VAL A 394 26.44 -21.65 19.81
N ALA A 395 25.41 -21.17 20.53
CA ALA A 395 25.50 -20.90 21.98
C ALA A 395 25.54 -22.18 22.86
N PRO A 396 26.46 -22.33 23.85
CA PRO A 396 26.60 -23.57 24.62
C PRO A 396 25.62 -23.68 25.80
N GLY A 397 25.02 -24.87 26.00
CA GLY A 397 24.34 -25.23 27.25
C GLY A 397 23.54 -26.54 27.17
N ALA A 398 24.01 -27.59 27.85
CA ALA A 398 23.48 -28.96 27.75
C ALA A 398 22.02 -29.17 28.25
N ALA A 399 21.41 -28.18 28.92
CA ALA A 399 20.01 -28.22 29.36
C ALA A 399 19.05 -27.46 28.41
N ARG A 400 19.57 -26.71 27.43
CA ARG A 400 18.78 -25.87 26.51
C ARG A 400 18.49 -26.52 25.16
N ALA A 401 18.99 -27.73 24.89
CA ALA A 401 18.96 -28.35 23.56
C ALA A 401 17.56 -28.40 22.92
N VAL A 402 16.51 -28.76 23.66
CA VAL A 402 15.13 -28.86 23.12
C VAL A 402 14.50 -27.49 22.86
N LEU A 403 14.69 -26.53 23.77
CA LEU A 403 14.20 -25.14 23.58
C LEU A 403 14.97 -24.43 22.45
N ASN A 404 16.28 -24.71 22.35
CA ASN A 404 17.10 -24.25 21.24
C ASN A 404 16.64 -24.87 19.93
N GLU A 405 16.29 -26.16 19.88
CA GLU A 405 15.79 -26.79 18.65
C GLU A 405 14.50 -26.15 18.15
N MET A 406 13.55 -25.83 19.05
CA MET A 406 12.32 -25.12 18.68
C MET A 406 12.59 -23.67 18.23
N THR A 407 13.47 -22.96 18.94
CA THR A 407 13.86 -21.58 18.59
C THR A 407 14.60 -21.54 17.25
N MET A 408 15.46 -22.53 16.99
CA MET A 408 16.19 -22.68 15.73
C MET A 408 15.25 -22.95 14.56
N ARG A 409 14.24 -23.83 14.73
CA ARG A 409 13.22 -24.03 13.71
C ARG A 409 12.45 -22.75 13.42
N GLN A 410 12.01 -22.03 14.44
CA GLN A 410 11.33 -20.74 14.26
C GLN A 410 12.21 -19.72 13.52
N ASN A 411 13.47 -19.57 13.94
CA ASN A 411 14.43 -18.67 13.32
C ASN A 411 14.74 -19.03 11.86
N ASN A 412 14.89 -20.32 11.54
CA ASN A 412 15.09 -20.79 10.17
C ASN A 412 13.85 -20.52 9.30
N TRP A 413 12.64 -20.68 9.84
CA TRP A 413 11.40 -20.34 9.15
C TRP A 413 11.27 -18.84 8.90
N THR A 414 11.60 -18.00 9.89
CA THR A 414 11.64 -16.54 9.73
C THR A 414 12.65 -16.13 8.66
N LEU A 415 13.89 -16.62 8.74
CA LEU A 415 14.92 -16.35 7.73
C LEU A 415 14.47 -16.80 6.34
N GLY A 416 13.89 -18.00 6.22
CA GLY A 416 13.35 -18.51 4.97
C GLY A 416 12.24 -17.62 4.38
N ALA A 417 11.32 -17.13 5.22
CA ALA A 417 10.27 -16.22 4.79
C ALA A 417 10.82 -14.88 4.28
N TYR A 418 11.82 -14.31 4.98
CA TYR A 418 12.47 -13.07 4.55
C TYR A 418 13.28 -13.25 3.25
N CYS A 419 14.09 -14.30 3.14
CA CYS A 419 14.83 -14.60 1.92
C CYS A 419 13.89 -14.83 0.73
N ALA A 420 12.82 -15.61 0.90
CA ALA A 420 11.85 -15.85 -0.17
C ALA A 420 11.11 -14.57 -0.58
N ALA A 421 10.74 -13.72 0.37
CA ALA A 421 10.14 -12.42 0.10
C ALA A 421 11.09 -11.51 -0.69
N TYR A 422 12.33 -11.39 -0.24
CA TYR A 422 13.36 -10.61 -0.92
C TYR A 422 13.63 -11.10 -2.34
N CYS A 423 13.84 -12.41 -2.51
CA CYS A 423 14.02 -13.05 -3.82
C CYS A 423 12.85 -12.78 -4.76
N THR A 424 11.61 -12.81 -4.24
CA THR A 424 10.41 -12.48 -5.02
C THR A 424 10.43 -11.03 -5.49
N VAL A 425 10.80 -10.08 -4.62
CA VAL A 425 10.88 -8.64 -4.97
C VAL A 425 11.93 -8.41 -6.05
N VAL A 426 13.12 -9.01 -5.93
CA VAL A 426 14.19 -8.92 -6.94
C VAL A 426 13.73 -9.44 -8.29
N THR A 427 13.13 -10.64 -8.34
CA THR A 427 12.58 -11.21 -9.58
C THR A 427 11.51 -10.32 -10.20
N GLN A 428 10.66 -9.69 -9.39
CA GLN A 428 9.61 -8.81 -9.87
C GLN A 428 10.17 -7.50 -10.44
N HIS A 429 11.16 -6.90 -9.79
CA HIS A 429 11.83 -5.68 -10.24
C HIS A 429 12.48 -5.86 -11.61
N HIS A 430 13.38 -6.85 -11.75
CA HIS A 430 14.02 -7.15 -13.04
C HIS A 430 13.00 -7.58 -14.10
N GLY A 431 11.94 -8.29 -13.69
CA GLY A 431 10.83 -8.63 -14.57
C GLY A 431 10.09 -7.40 -15.11
N LEU A 432 9.96 -6.31 -14.37
CA LEU A 432 9.38 -5.06 -14.86
C LEU A 432 10.31 -4.37 -15.86
N GLU A 433 11.61 -4.40 -15.61
CA GLU A 433 12.61 -3.83 -16.51
C GLU A 433 12.63 -4.55 -17.86
N ASP A 434 12.75 -5.88 -17.83
CA ASP A 434 12.78 -6.74 -19.02
C ASP A 434 11.53 -6.60 -19.88
N ASN A 435 10.35 -6.55 -19.23
CA ASN A 435 9.08 -6.62 -19.95
C ASN A 435 8.54 -5.24 -20.34
N SER A 436 9.03 -4.15 -19.75
CA SER A 436 8.46 -2.81 -19.94
C SER A 436 9.51 -1.75 -20.23
N ILE A 437 10.49 -1.57 -19.34
CA ILE A 437 11.41 -0.45 -19.39
C ILE A 437 12.42 -0.63 -20.54
N PHE A 438 13.08 -1.78 -20.61
CA PHE A 438 14.11 -2.04 -21.63
C PHE A 438 13.54 -2.07 -23.05
N PRO A 439 12.37 -2.68 -23.33
CA PRO A 439 11.73 -2.56 -24.65
C PRO A 439 11.45 -1.12 -25.06
N HIS A 440 11.01 -0.28 -24.12
CA HIS A 440 10.77 1.15 -24.36
C HIS A 440 12.07 1.91 -24.64
N LEU A 441 13.09 1.75 -23.79
CA LEU A 441 14.39 2.39 -23.99
C LEU A 441 15.05 1.96 -25.30
N ARG A 442 14.96 0.67 -25.65
CA ARG A 442 15.45 0.12 -26.92
C ARG A 442 14.75 0.74 -28.13
N GLN A 443 13.45 1.04 -28.01
CA GLN A 443 12.70 1.73 -29.06
C GLN A 443 13.05 3.23 -29.13
N ALA A 444 13.33 3.86 -28.00
CA ALA A 444 13.63 5.29 -27.91
C ALA A 444 15.07 5.63 -28.35
N ASP A 445 16.05 4.76 -28.04
CA ASP A 445 17.46 4.96 -28.34
C ASP A 445 18.15 3.63 -28.69
N ALA A 446 18.35 3.41 -30.00
CA ALA A 446 18.98 2.21 -30.52
C ALA A 446 20.45 2.04 -30.06
N GLY A 447 21.10 3.12 -29.59
CA GLY A 447 22.46 3.06 -29.06
C GLY A 447 22.57 2.33 -27.73
N LEU A 448 21.45 2.12 -27.03
CA LEU A 448 21.41 1.40 -25.75
C LEU A 448 21.37 -0.11 -25.90
N ALA A 449 21.16 -0.64 -27.10
CA ALA A 449 20.91 -2.06 -27.33
C ALA A 449 21.94 -2.98 -26.65
N ALA A 450 23.24 -2.68 -26.78
CA ALA A 450 24.28 -3.52 -26.17
C ALA A 450 24.23 -3.52 -24.63
N VAL A 451 23.92 -2.38 -24.00
CA VAL A 451 23.76 -2.28 -22.54
C VAL A 451 22.53 -3.04 -22.08
N LEU A 452 21.40 -2.84 -22.75
CA LEU A 452 20.14 -3.49 -22.41
C LEU A 452 20.22 -5.01 -22.59
N ASP A 453 20.81 -5.48 -23.69
CA ASP A 453 21.04 -6.91 -23.92
C ASP A 453 21.94 -7.50 -22.81
N ARG A 454 22.96 -6.74 -22.37
CA ARG A 454 23.81 -7.18 -21.25
C ARG A 454 23.05 -7.22 -19.91
N LEU A 455 22.20 -6.25 -19.63
CA LEU A 455 21.39 -6.26 -18.40
C LEU A 455 20.40 -7.43 -18.40
N GLU A 456 19.73 -7.70 -19.52
CA GLU A 456 18.85 -8.87 -19.70
C GLU A 456 19.62 -10.20 -19.50
N GLU A 457 20.86 -10.31 -20.01
CA GLU A 457 21.72 -11.47 -19.74
C GLU A 457 22.04 -11.61 -18.24
N GLU A 458 22.37 -10.52 -17.56
CA GLU A 458 22.66 -10.50 -16.13
C GLU A 458 21.41 -10.86 -15.30
N HIS A 459 20.21 -10.44 -15.71
CA HIS A 459 18.93 -10.82 -15.08
C HIS A 459 18.69 -12.33 -15.12
N VAL A 460 18.98 -13.00 -16.25
CA VAL A 460 18.88 -14.47 -16.36
C VAL A 460 19.81 -15.15 -15.36
N VAL A 461 21.04 -14.64 -15.23
CA VAL A 461 22.01 -15.17 -14.27
C VAL A 461 21.56 -14.92 -12.82
N ILE A 462 21.04 -13.73 -12.52
CA ILE A 462 20.51 -13.38 -11.20
C ILE A 462 19.36 -14.30 -10.81
N HIS A 463 18.43 -14.60 -11.73
CA HIS A 463 17.37 -15.58 -11.46
C HIS A 463 17.94 -16.95 -11.08
N GLY A 464 18.97 -17.44 -11.78
CA GLY A 464 19.65 -18.68 -11.41
C GLY A 464 20.34 -18.63 -10.03
N VAL A 465 20.87 -17.45 -9.63
CA VAL A 465 21.44 -17.24 -8.30
C VAL A 465 20.34 -17.20 -7.23
N VAL A 466 19.22 -16.54 -7.49
CA VAL A 466 18.03 -16.51 -6.62
C VAL A 466 17.49 -17.93 -6.39
N GLU A 467 17.35 -18.74 -7.44
CA GLU A 467 16.96 -20.16 -7.34
C GLU A 467 17.96 -21.00 -6.53
N SER A 468 19.24 -20.60 -6.50
CA SER A 468 20.25 -21.27 -5.67
C SER A 468 20.07 -20.96 -4.17
N VAL A 469 19.59 -19.76 -3.83
CA VAL A 469 19.24 -19.41 -2.46
C VAL A 469 18.01 -20.20 -2.01
N ASP A 470 16.97 -20.30 -2.84
CA ASP A 470 15.78 -21.10 -2.53
C ASP A 470 16.12 -22.57 -2.27
N ARG A 471 16.93 -23.18 -3.14
CA ARG A 471 17.44 -24.55 -2.92
C ARG A 471 18.21 -24.68 -1.61
N ALA A 472 19.09 -23.73 -1.29
CA ALA A 472 19.85 -23.74 -0.04
C ALA A 472 18.96 -23.58 1.21
N LEU A 473 17.85 -22.83 1.11
CA LEU A 473 16.86 -22.74 2.19
C LEU A 473 16.12 -24.07 2.39
N VAL A 474 15.76 -24.77 1.31
CA VAL A 474 15.15 -26.09 1.38
C VAL A 474 16.10 -27.11 2.02
N ASP A 475 17.39 -27.05 1.68
CA ASP A 475 18.40 -27.91 2.28
C ASP A 475 18.61 -27.61 3.78
N LEU A 476 18.59 -26.34 4.19
CA LEU A 476 18.67 -25.96 5.60
C LEU A 476 17.49 -26.50 6.45
N ILE A 477 16.31 -26.67 5.85
CA ILE A 477 15.16 -27.30 6.53
C ILE A 477 15.42 -28.80 6.75
N ARG A 478 16.09 -29.47 5.81
CA ARG A 478 16.41 -30.90 5.88
C ARG A 478 17.55 -31.18 6.86
N GLU A 479 18.54 -30.31 6.91
CA GLU A 479 19.73 -30.42 7.77
C GLU A 479 19.90 -29.17 8.64
N PRO A 480 19.09 -29.00 9.71
CA PRO A 480 19.15 -27.81 10.54
C PRO A 480 20.52 -27.65 11.21
N GLY A 481 21.15 -26.49 11.03
CA GLY A 481 22.40 -26.11 11.70
C GLY A 481 23.63 -26.05 10.79
N ASP A 482 23.56 -26.60 9.56
CA ASP A 482 24.57 -26.32 8.53
C ASP A 482 24.14 -25.15 7.64
N PHE A 483 24.77 -23.99 7.84
CA PHE A 483 24.49 -22.77 7.09
C PHE A 483 25.44 -22.57 5.91
N THR A 484 26.34 -23.51 5.63
CA THR A 484 27.43 -23.33 4.65
C THR A 484 26.90 -23.05 3.25
N ALA A 485 25.95 -23.86 2.78
CA ALA A 485 25.36 -23.71 1.45
C ALA A 485 24.55 -22.41 1.32
N LEU A 486 23.77 -22.07 2.35
CA LEU A 486 22.96 -20.84 2.37
C LEU A 486 23.84 -19.59 2.40
N GLN A 487 24.89 -19.58 3.23
CA GLN A 487 25.85 -18.47 3.27
C GLN A 487 26.50 -18.27 1.90
N ALA A 488 27.00 -19.35 1.28
CA ALA A 488 27.63 -19.26 -0.03
C ALA A 488 26.67 -18.75 -1.12
N ALA A 489 25.39 -19.14 -1.06
CA ALA A 489 24.35 -18.67 -1.98
C ALA A 489 24.01 -17.19 -1.75
N VAL A 490 23.86 -16.76 -0.51
CA VAL A 490 23.58 -15.35 -0.15
C VAL A 490 24.78 -14.44 -0.45
N ASP A 491 26.01 -14.90 -0.22
CA ASP A 491 27.24 -14.16 -0.58
C ASP A 491 27.34 -13.99 -2.10
N LEU A 492 27.02 -15.05 -2.86
CA LEU A 492 26.96 -14.96 -4.32
C LEU A 492 25.86 -14.00 -4.77
N LEU A 493 24.66 -14.10 -4.21
CA LEU A 493 23.56 -13.18 -4.51
C LEU A 493 23.95 -11.73 -4.23
N THR A 494 24.64 -11.50 -3.11
CA THR A 494 25.08 -10.17 -2.70
C THR A 494 26.05 -9.57 -3.69
N ASP A 495 27.13 -10.29 -4.03
CA ASP A 495 28.12 -9.83 -5.00
C ASP A 495 27.49 -9.57 -6.37
N THR A 496 26.57 -10.45 -6.78
CA THR A 496 25.88 -10.41 -8.07
C THR A 496 24.97 -9.19 -8.15
N LEU A 497 24.10 -8.97 -7.18
CA LEU A 497 23.15 -7.86 -7.18
C LEU A 497 23.83 -6.50 -7.02
N LEU A 498 24.76 -6.34 -6.08
CA LEU A 498 25.40 -5.03 -5.87
C LEU A 498 26.20 -4.58 -7.08
N SER A 499 26.89 -5.52 -7.75
CA SER A 499 27.59 -5.26 -9.01
C SER A 499 26.64 -4.93 -10.16
N HIS A 500 25.49 -5.62 -10.21
CA HIS A 500 24.48 -5.42 -11.24
C HIS A 500 23.75 -4.08 -11.11
N LEU A 501 23.15 -3.79 -9.95
CA LEU A 501 22.41 -2.55 -9.70
C LEU A 501 23.28 -1.31 -9.96
N SER A 502 24.53 -1.33 -9.49
CA SER A 502 25.46 -0.22 -9.70
C SER A 502 25.88 -0.05 -11.17
N TYR A 503 25.85 -1.13 -11.95
CA TYR A 503 26.08 -1.07 -13.39
C TYR A 503 24.86 -0.51 -14.10
N GLU A 504 23.67 -1.03 -13.80
CA GLU A 504 22.42 -0.55 -14.35
C GLU A 504 22.22 0.94 -14.09
N GLU A 505 22.35 1.40 -12.85
CA GLU A 505 22.18 2.82 -12.54
C GLU A 505 23.14 3.70 -13.33
N ARG A 506 24.41 3.27 -13.46
CA ARG A 506 25.41 4.03 -14.20
C ARG A 506 25.05 4.19 -15.68
N GLU A 507 24.51 3.15 -16.29
CA GLU A 507 24.23 3.15 -17.73
C GLU A 507 22.79 3.59 -18.08
N ILE A 508 21.83 3.45 -17.16
CA ILE A 508 20.39 3.59 -17.44
C ILE A 508 19.75 4.82 -16.79
N VAL A 509 20.30 5.37 -15.70
CA VAL A 509 19.75 6.59 -15.06
C VAL A 509 19.68 7.76 -16.04
N GLU A 510 20.73 7.99 -16.83
CA GLU A 510 20.74 9.06 -17.83
C GLU A 510 19.72 8.80 -18.96
N PRO A 511 19.69 7.62 -19.60
CA PRO A 511 18.65 7.28 -20.56
C PRO A 511 17.22 7.43 -20.02
N LEU A 512 16.95 7.02 -18.78
CA LEU A 512 15.67 7.21 -18.13
C LEU A 512 15.35 8.69 -17.93
N ALA A 513 16.36 9.51 -17.61
CA ALA A 513 16.17 10.95 -17.52
C ALA A 513 15.89 11.63 -18.87
N ARG A 514 16.23 10.99 -20.00
CA ARG A 514 15.88 11.46 -21.35
C ARG A 514 14.55 10.93 -21.86
N HIS A 515 14.23 9.67 -21.58
CA HIS A 515 13.16 8.94 -22.26
C HIS A 515 12.04 8.46 -21.35
N GLY A 516 12.24 8.54 -20.03
CA GLY A 516 11.34 7.96 -19.04
C GLY A 516 11.33 6.42 -19.08
N PHE A 517 10.57 5.84 -18.16
CA PHE A 517 10.30 4.41 -18.04
C PHE A 517 9.35 3.88 -19.12
N TYR A 518 8.54 4.75 -19.74
CA TYR A 518 7.61 4.36 -20.79
C TYR A 518 7.31 5.51 -21.75
N ALA A 519 6.78 5.16 -22.92
CA ALA A 519 6.48 6.12 -23.97
C ALA A 519 5.54 7.23 -23.49
N GLY A 520 5.98 8.48 -23.67
CA GLY A 520 5.22 9.69 -23.35
C GLY A 520 5.13 10.04 -21.86
N GLN A 521 6.05 9.52 -21.03
CA GLN A 521 6.22 10.00 -19.65
C GLN A 521 6.86 11.40 -19.59
N LEU A 522 7.84 11.67 -20.47
CA LEU A 522 8.60 12.92 -20.53
C LEU A 522 8.23 13.79 -21.73
#